data_AF-A0A944V8J1-F1
#
_entry.id   AF-A0A944V8J1-F1
#
_cell.length_a   1.000
_cell.length_b   1.000
_cell.length_c   1.000
_cell.angle_alpha   90.00
_cell.angle_beta   90.00
_cell.angle_gamma   90.00
#
_symmetry.space_group_name_H-M   'P 1'
#
loop_
_entity.id
_entity.type
_entity.pdbx_description
1 polymer ?
#
loop_
_entity_poly.entity_id
_entity_poly.type
_entity_poly.pdbx_seq_one_letter_code
_entity_poly.pdbx_strand_id
1 'polypeptide(L)' 'SGLDLSPIITHRFSVDDFQRGFNTMGSGQSGKVLLDWR' A
#
# COMPACT_ATOMS: atom_id res chain seq x y z
N SER A 1 -4.52 -12.78 -21.03
CA SER A 1 -4.17 -13.14 -19.65
C SER A 1 -3.88 -11.87 -18.88
N GLY A 2 -4.75 -11.50 -17.93
CA GLY A 2 -4.53 -10.31 -17.11
C GLY A 2 -3.30 -10.51 -16.22
N LEU A 3 -2.38 -9.55 -16.25
CA LEU A 3 -1.22 -9.56 -15.38
C LEU A 3 -1.72 -9.43 -13.94
N ASP A 4 -1.54 -10.47 -13.13
CA ASP A 4 -1.88 -10.40 -11.71
C ASP A 4 -0.85 -9.50 -11.00
N LEU A 5 -1.29 -8.30 -10.61
CA LEU A 5 -0.48 -7.29 -9.92
C LEU A 5 -0.53 -7.43 -8.39
N SER A 6 -1.26 -8.42 -7.87
CA SER A 6 -1.34 -8.73 -6.45
C SER A 6 0.03 -8.86 -5.76
N PRO A 7 1.06 -9.52 -6.31
CA PRO A 7 2.33 -9.69 -5.61
C PRO A 7 3.15 -8.40 -5.46
N ILE A 8 2.81 -7.33 -6.19
CA ILE A 8 3.55 -6.06 -6.12
C ILE A 8 3.05 -5.20 -4.94
N ILE A 9 1.82 -5.43 -4.46
CA ILE A 9 1.22 -4.64 -3.39
C ILE A 9 1.65 -5.22 -2.05
N THR A 10 2.56 -4.55 -1.37
CA THR A 10 3.11 -5.05 -0.09
C THR A 10 2.25 -4.67 1.11
N HIS A 11 1.57 -3.53 1.05
CA HIS A 11 0.70 -3.07 2.14
C HIS A 11 -0.58 -2.42 1.57
N ARG A 12 -1.69 -2.64 2.27
CA ARG A 12 -2.99 -2.00 2.00
C ARG A 12 -3.49 -1.37 3.29
N PHE A 13 -3.88 -0.11 3.22
CA PHE A 13 -4.49 0.63 4.33
C PHE A 13 -5.78 1.30 3.85
N SER A 14 -6.73 1.50 4.76
CA SER A 14 -7.83 2.44 4.50
C SER A 14 -7.26 3.84 4.32
N VAL A 15 -7.94 4.70 3.56
CA VAL A 15 -7.63 6.13 3.49
C VAL A 15 -7.66 6.77 4.87
N ASP A 16 -8.51 6.31 5.78
CA ASP A 16 -8.57 6.81 7.15
C ASP A 16 -7.24 6.58 7.89
N ASP A 17 -6.50 5.54 7.48
CA ASP A 17 -5.18 5.17 7.97
C ASP A 17 -4.04 5.76 7.13
N PHE A 18 -4.27 6.84 6.36
CA PHE A 18 -3.26 7.44 5.47
C PHE A 18 -1.94 7.72 6.20
N GLN A 19 -1.99 8.20 7.45
CA GLN A 19 -0.81 8.51 8.25
C GLN A 19 0.05 7.27 8.47
N ARG A 20 -0.57 6.12 8.74
CA ARG A 20 0.12 4.83 8.90
C ARG A 20 0.72 4.39 7.57
N GLY A 21 0.00 4.57 6.47
CA GLY A 21 0.51 4.31 5.12
C GLY A 21 1.77 5.10 4.79
N PHE A 22 1.78 6.41 5.06
CA PHE A 22 2.95 7.26 4.84
C PHE A 22 4.12 6.92 5.78
N ASN A 23 3.86 6.59 7.04
CA ASN A 23 4.89 6.15 7.97
C ASN A 23 5.56 4.85 7.47
N THR A 24 4.78 3.91 6.94
CA THR A 24 5.29 2.67 6.33
C THR A 24 6.08 2.94 5.05
N MET A 25 5.70 3.93 4.24
CA MET A 25 6.53 4.35 3.10
C MET A 25 7.87 4.95 3.56
N GLY A 26 7.84 5.77 4.62
CA GLY A 26 9.03 6.44 5.16
C GLY A 26 10.04 5.52 5.84
N SER A 27 9.61 4.35 6.33
CA SER A 27 10.52 3.37 6.98
C SER A 27 11.46 2.66 6.00
N GLY A 28 11.21 2.78 4.68
CA GLY A 28 11.96 2.05 3.66
C GLY A 28 11.64 0.55 3.60
N GLN A 29 10.74 0.04 4.43
CA GLN A 29 10.31 -1.36 4.46
C GLN A 29 9.03 -1.61 3.63
N SER A 30 8.84 -0.85 2.55
CA SER A 30 7.66 -0.98 1.69
C SER A 30 8.04 -0.96 0.22
N GLY A 31 7.53 -1.92 -0.56
CA GLY A 31 7.64 -1.91 -2.03
C GLY A 31 6.55 -1.08 -2.70
N LYS A 32 5.30 -1.24 -2.27
CA LYS A 32 4.16 -0.43 -2.75
C LYS A 32 3.05 -0.44 -1.69
N VAL A 33 2.68 0.76 -1.24
CA VAL A 33 1.57 0.96 -0.30
C VAL A 33 0.35 1.46 -1.08
N LEU A 34 -0.79 0.82 -0.88
CA LEU A 34 -2.07 1.21 -1.50
C LEU A 34 -3.01 1.76 -0.42
N LEU A 35 -3.56 2.95 -0.68
CA LEU A 35 -4.62 3.55 0.12
C LEU A 35 -5.95 3.27 -0.59
N ASP A 36 -6.86 2.60 0.11
CA ASP A 36 -8.21 2.32 -0.38
C ASP A 36 -9.15 3.45 0.05
N TRP A 37 -9.94 3.99 -0.89
CA TRP A 37 -10.83 5.15 -0.70
C TRP A 37 -12.31 4.74 -0.67
N ARG A 38 -12.58 3.43 -0.60
CA ARG A 38 -13.93 2.88 -0.54
C ARG A 38 -14.48 2.79 0.86
#